data_AF-A0A836S5T4-F1
#
_entry.id   AF-A0A836S5T4-F1
#
_cell.length_a   1.000
_cell.length_b   1.000
_cell.length_c   1.000
_cell.angle_alpha   90.00
_cell.angle_beta   90.00
_cell.angle_gamma   90.00
#
_symmetry.space_group_name_H-M   'P 1'
#
loop_
_entity.id
_entity.type
_entity.pdbx_description
1 polymer ?
#
loop_
_entity_poly.entity_id
_entity_poly.type
_entity_poly.pdbx_seq_one_letter_code
_entity_poly.pdbx_strand_id
1 'polypeptide(L)'
;MMKENDLSQAIQSHIKSALNNKTPLAIEGGNSKSFLGRKINIANKLDLSGHQGVVAYEPTELAITVRSGSKLKDVEELLLKNNQQFAFEPPAFGENATIGGMVAAGLSGPRRPYAGSVRDAVLGVKIINGKGEILEYGGRVMKNVAGYDVSRLMVGAMGTLGVLLEVSFKLQPKPQYSLTLSHTVSAETALKKMLGWRRKNTPVDATTWFDGNLYFRLSSSEQVVANAQKILGGEVINHADNFWSEIKNQQHHFFTQEKNIWRLSLPATLASTDKTAKELIEWDGQQRWLADDIPASEIRQYAEDLSGHATLFRAERSQNEPFHPLPGMLLKLHQQLKAALDPESIFNPGRMYKEL
;
A
#
# COMPACT_ATOMS: atom_id res chain seq x y z
N MET A 1 -16.67 -9.23 17.52
CA MET A 1 -17.37 -7.94 17.63
C MET A 1 -16.30 -6.86 17.66
N MET A 2 -16.36 -5.87 16.79
CA MET A 2 -15.31 -4.85 16.68
C MET A 2 -15.22 -4.05 17.99
N LYS A 3 -14.02 -3.89 18.55
CA LYS A 3 -13.84 -3.15 19.81
C LYS A 3 -13.94 -1.66 19.54
N GLU A 4 -14.60 -0.96 20.45
CA GLU A 4 -14.75 0.49 20.43
C GLU A 4 -13.95 1.07 21.60
N ASN A 5 -12.88 1.80 21.31
CA ASN A 5 -11.99 2.36 22.32
C ASN A 5 -11.24 3.59 21.79
N ASP A 6 -11.49 4.75 22.41
CA ASP A 6 -10.87 6.01 22.05
C ASP A 6 -9.70 6.37 22.98
N LEU A 7 -8.50 6.03 22.55
CA LEU A 7 -7.26 6.38 23.25
C LEU A 7 -6.63 7.73 22.84
N SER A 8 -7.35 8.63 22.14
CA SER A 8 -6.76 9.87 21.60
C SER A 8 -6.01 10.70 22.65
N GLN A 9 -6.61 10.88 23.83
CA GLN A 9 -6.03 11.68 24.93
C GLN A 9 -4.81 11.00 25.57
N ALA A 10 -4.84 9.66 25.71
CA ALA A 10 -3.73 8.89 26.23
C ALA A 10 -2.52 8.92 25.27
N ILE A 11 -2.79 8.75 23.97
CA ILE A 11 -1.77 8.86 22.90
C ILE A 11 -1.16 10.25 22.89
N GLN A 12 -1.99 11.31 22.96
CA GLN A 12 -1.50 12.69 23.01
C GLN A 12 -0.62 12.94 24.25
N SER A 13 -1.00 12.41 25.41
CA SER A 13 -0.24 12.56 26.64
C SER A 13 1.14 11.87 26.56
N HIS A 14 1.21 10.68 25.96
CA HIS A 14 2.48 9.99 25.70
C HIS A 14 3.38 10.80 24.76
N ILE A 15 2.82 11.32 23.67
CA ILE A 15 3.57 12.17 22.72
C ILE A 15 4.11 13.43 23.40
N LYS A 16 3.30 14.12 24.20
CA LYS A 16 3.73 15.30 24.97
C LYS A 16 4.85 14.97 25.96
N SER A 17 4.77 13.81 26.62
CA SER A 17 5.85 13.34 27.50
C SER A 17 7.15 13.08 26.72
N ALA A 18 7.06 12.42 25.57
CA ALA A 18 8.23 12.15 24.72
C ALA A 18 8.84 13.44 24.16
N LEU A 19 8.01 14.41 23.79
CA LEU A 19 8.42 15.74 23.34
C LEU A 19 9.17 16.50 24.44
N ASN A 20 8.62 16.55 25.66
CA ASN A 20 9.26 17.20 26.81
C ASN A 20 10.62 16.58 27.14
N ASN A 21 10.75 15.27 26.97
CA ASN A 21 11.99 14.53 27.23
C ASN A 21 12.91 14.44 26.01
N LYS A 22 12.49 14.96 24.85
CA LYS A 22 13.18 14.84 23.55
C LYS A 22 13.57 13.40 23.19
N THR A 23 12.70 12.45 23.54
CA THR A 23 12.92 11.02 23.27
C THR A 23 12.18 10.59 22.00
N PRO A 24 12.84 9.86 21.08
CA PRO A 24 12.17 9.36 19.89
C PRO A 24 11.15 8.26 20.25
N LEU A 25 10.12 8.14 19.42
CA LEU A 25 9.03 7.19 19.51
C LEU A 25 9.03 6.23 18.32
N ALA A 26 8.94 4.93 18.61
CA ALA A 26 8.59 3.90 17.65
C ALA A 26 7.07 3.79 17.57
N ILE A 27 6.48 4.44 16.57
CA ILE A 27 5.04 4.37 16.32
C ILE A 27 4.72 3.02 15.68
N GLU A 28 3.92 2.21 16.36
CA GLU A 28 3.52 0.89 15.88
C GLU A 28 2.03 0.65 16.09
N GLY A 29 1.47 -0.22 15.26
CA GLY A 29 0.16 -0.81 15.49
C GLY A 29 0.32 -2.32 15.53
N GLY A 30 -0.20 -3.01 14.51
CA GLY A 30 -0.08 -4.47 14.40
C GLY A 30 1.31 -5.05 14.14
N ASN A 31 2.32 -4.21 13.91
CA ASN A 31 3.71 -4.56 13.56
C ASN A 31 3.89 -5.58 12.41
N SER A 32 2.87 -5.83 11.59
CA SER A 32 2.87 -6.86 10.53
C SER A 32 3.76 -6.54 9.33
N LYS A 33 4.20 -5.29 9.22
CA LYS A 33 5.02 -4.76 8.11
C LYS A 33 6.37 -4.21 8.62
N SER A 34 6.85 -4.72 9.75
CA SER A 34 8.08 -4.27 10.41
C SER A 34 9.33 -4.38 9.53
N PHE A 35 9.30 -5.32 8.57
CA PHE A 35 10.36 -5.56 7.59
C PHE A 35 10.52 -4.44 6.55
N LEU A 36 9.50 -3.58 6.34
CA LEU A 36 9.58 -2.46 5.42
C LEU A 36 10.41 -1.32 6.00
N GLY A 37 11.19 -0.64 5.16
CA GLY A 37 11.98 0.50 5.59
C GLY A 37 13.15 0.13 6.47
N ARG A 38 13.83 1.14 7.00
CA ARG A 38 15.06 0.96 7.77
C ARG A 38 14.73 0.37 9.14
N LYS A 39 15.54 -0.57 9.63
CA LYS A 39 15.43 -1.01 11.02
C LYS A 39 15.81 0.14 11.95
N ILE A 40 14.90 0.47 12.86
CA ILE A 40 15.07 1.52 13.86
C ILE A 40 15.09 0.87 15.24
N ASN A 41 16.08 1.20 16.06
CA ASN A 41 16.23 0.67 17.42
C ASN A 41 15.79 1.74 18.42
N ILE A 42 14.48 1.95 18.51
CA ILE A 42 13.88 2.91 19.46
C ILE A 42 13.15 2.11 20.55
N ALA A 43 13.52 2.34 21.80
CA ALA A 43 12.96 1.62 22.94
C ALA A 43 11.55 2.09 23.32
N ASN A 44 11.28 3.40 23.19
CA ASN A 44 10.00 4.00 23.56
C ASN A 44 8.97 3.75 22.45
N LYS A 45 8.12 2.72 22.64
CA LYS A 45 7.07 2.33 21.69
C LYS A 45 5.78 3.09 21.97
N LEU A 46 5.18 3.63 20.91
CA LEU A 46 3.82 4.16 20.93
C LEU A 46 2.90 3.16 20.21
N ASP A 47 2.25 2.29 20.97
CA ASP A 47 1.32 1.29 20.43
C ASP A 47 -0.07 1.89 20.22
N LEU A 48 -0.51 1.90 18.96
CA LEU A 48 -1.83 2.37 18.55
C LEU A 48 -2.86 1.25 18.46
N SER A 49 -2.48 -0.02 18.65
CA SER A 49 -3.35 -1.18 18.44
C SER A 49 -4.60 -1.17 19.32
N GLY A 50 -4.57 -0.47 20.46
CA GLY A 50 -5.73 -0.29 21.35
C GLY A 50 -6.72 0.80 20.92
N HIS A 51 -6.36 1.71 20.00
CA HIS A 51 -7.23 2.79 19.50
C HIS A 51 -8.12 2.26 18.36
N GLN A 52 -9.21 1.61 18.72
CA GLN A 52 -10.06 0.83 17.80
C GLN A 52 -11.48 1.40 17.74
N GLY A 53 -12.15 1.21 16.60
CA GLY A 53 -13.56 1.56 16.46
C GLY A 53 -13.88 2.26 15.15
N VAL A 54 -15.16 2.19 14.78
CA VAL A 54 -15.70 2.90 13.61
C VAL A 54 -16.30 4.21 14.11
N VAL A 55 -15.70 5.33 13.70
CA VAL A 55 -16.14 6.67 14.11
C VAL A 55 -17.40 7.09 13.36
N ALA A 56 -17.46 6.76 12.06
CA ALA A 56 -18.62 7.02 11.22
C ALA A 56 -18.63 6.03 10.06
N TYR A 57 -19.82 5.57 9.66
CA TYR A 57 -19.97 4.70 8.49
C TYR A 57 -21.28 5.03 7.79
N GLU A 58 -21.16 5.46 6.54
CA GLU A 58 -22.27 5.83 5.66
C GLU A 58 -22.25 4.88 4.46
N PRO A 59 -22.90 3.69 4.56
CA PRO A 59 -22.84 2.70 3.49
C PRO A 59 -23.39 3.22 2.16
N THR A 60 -24.45 4.02 2.19
CA THR A 60 -25.06 4.61 0.99
C THR A 60 -24.14 5.61 0.29
N GLU A 61 -23.28 6.30 1.04
CA GLU A 61 -22.30 7.26 0.51
C GLU A 61 -20.96 6.60 0.15
N LEU A 62 -20.82 5.29 0.40
CA LEU A 62 -19.57 4.54 0.22
C LEU A 62 -18.42 5.20 0.99
N ALA A 63 -18.66 5.62 2.23
CA ALA A 63 -17.67 6.29 3.05
C ALA A 63 -17.60 5.71 4.46
N ILE A 64 -16.39 5.54 4.99
CA ILE A 64 -16.16 5.06 6.35
C ILE A 64 -15.02 5.82 7.00
N THR A 65 -15.15 6.15 8.28
CA THR A 65 -14.09 6.72 9.13
C THR A 65 -13.79 5.75 10.25
N VAL A 66 -12.53 5.34 10.37
CA VAL A 66 -12.10 4.28 11.28
C VAL A 66 -10.87 4.73 12.07
N ARG A 67 -10.83 4.37 13.35
CA ARG A 67 -9.65 4.56 14.20
C ARG A 67 -8.49 3.70 13.73
N SER A 68 -7.29 4.27 13.77
CA SER A 68 -6.07 3.72 13.16
C SER A 68 -5.63 2.38 13.75
N GLY A 69 -5.93 2.09 15.01
CA GLY A 69 -5.63 0.82 15.67
C GLY A 69 -6.57 -0.33 15.30
N SER A 70 -7.69 -0.04 14.65
CA SER A 70 -8.68 -1.05 14.24
C SER A 70 -8.04 -2.09 13.34
N LYS A 71 -8.38 -3.37 13.56
CA LYS A 71 -7.87 -4.48 12.75
C LYS A 71 -8.43 -4.39 11.33
N LEU A 72 -7.54 -4.54 10.34
CA LEU A 72 -7.93 -4.49 8.93
C LEU A 72 -8.99 -5.55 8.60
N LYS A 73 -8.80 -6.77 9.11
CA LYS A 73 -9.73 -7.89 8.92
C LYS A 73 -11.13 -7.57 9.40
N ASP A 74 -11.27 -7.03 10.62
CA ASP A 74 -12.58 -6.69 11.20
C ASP A 74 -13.32 -5.65 10.35
N VAL A 75 -12.59 -4.68 9.80
CA VAL A 75 -13.15 -3.66 8.91
C VAL A 75 -13.53 -4.27 7.55
N GLU A 76 -12.68 -5.10 6.95
CA GLU A 76 -13.01 -5.80 5.69
C GLU A 76 -14.26 -6.70 5.85
N GLU A 77 -14.42 -7.38 6.98
CA GLU A 77 -15.61 -8.16 7.31
C GLU A 77 -16.87 -7.29 7.46
N LEU A 78 -16.75 -6.11 8.08
CA LEU A 78 -17.86 -5.14 8.16
C LEU A 78 -18.28 -4.64 6.77
N LEU A 79 -17.32 -4.32 5.92
CA LEU A 79 -17.58 -3.88 4.55
C LEU A 79 -18.25 -4.98 3.73
N LEU A 80 -17.75 -6.22 3.85
CA LEU A 80 -18.29 -7.37 3.13
C LEU A 80 -19.76 -7.63 3.45
N LYS A 81 -20.17 -7.48 4.72
CA LYS A 81 -21.58 -7.59 5.14
C LYS A 81 -22.51 -6.58 4.46
N ASN A 82 -21.95 -5.48 3.96
CA ASN A 82 -22.68 -4.43 3.24
C ASN A 82 -22.44 -4.49 1.72
N ASN A 83 -21.86 -5.58 1.20
CA ASN A 83 -21.45 -5.71 -0.20
C ASN A 83 -20.48 -4.61 -0.66
N GLN A 84 -19.56 -4.21 0.21
CA GLN A 84 -18.55 -3.19 -0.04
C GLN A 84 -17.14 -3.73 0.19
N GLN A 85 -16.15 -2.99 -0.31
CA GLN A 85 -14.74 -3.29 -0.13
C GLN A 85 -13.87 -2.03 -0.27
N PHE A 86 -12.61 -2.12 0.18
CA PHE A 86 -11.58 -1.18 -0.20
C PHE A 86 -11.20 -1.37 -1.68
N ALA A 87 -11.16 -0.27 -2.43
CA ALA A 87 -10.85 -0.29 -3.87
C ALA A 87 -9.46 -0.87 -4.19
N PHE A 88 -8.50 -0.65 -3.31
CA PHE A 88 -7.07 -0.90 -3.52
C PHE A 88 -6.59 -2.24 -2.94
N GLU A 89 -7.47 -3.08 -2.40
CA GLU A 89 -7.17 -4.42 -1.85
C GLU A 89 -5.92 -4.45 -0.95
N PRO A 90 -5.96 -3.88 0.27
CA PRO A 90 -4.78 -3.75 1.10
C PRO A 90 -4.13 -5.10 1.46
N PRO A 91 -2.80 -5.19 1.39
CA PRO A 91 -2.09 -6.34 1.91
C PRO A 91 -1.97 -6.28 3.44
N ALA A 92 -2.34 -7.38 4.11
CA ALA A 92 -2.36 -7.47 5.57
C ALA A 92 -0.97 -7.82 6.14
N PHE A 93 -0.30 -8.80 5.54
CA PHE A 93 0.95 -9.41 6.03
C PHE A 93 0.82 -10.02 7.44
N GLY A 94 -0.37 -10.51 7.79
CA GLY A 94 -0.67 -11.13 9.07
C GLY A 94 -1.96 -10.62 9.69
N GLU A 95 -2.49 -11.37 10.65
CA GLU A 95 -3.80 -11.13 11.26
C GLU A 95 -3.86 -9.84 12.09
N ASN A 96 -2.70 -9.39 12.57
CA ASN A 96 -2.62 -8.23 13.44
C ASN A 96 -2.65 -6.88 12.71
N ALA A 97 -2.66 -6.87 11.37
CA ALA A 97 -2.66 -5.67 10.56
C ALA A 97 -3.73 -4.65 11.01
N THR A 98 -3.34 -3.38 11.06
CA THR A 98 -4.20 -2.27 11.50
C THR A 98 -4.43 -1.29 10.37
N ILE A 99 -5.51 -0.51 10.43
CA ILE A 99 -5.82 0.54 9.44
C ILE A 99 -4.68 1.56 9.33
N GLY A 100 -4.18 2.07 10.45
CA GLY A 100 -3.07 3.03 10.49
C GLY A 100 -1.79 2.47 9.90
N GLY A 101 -1.44 1.23 10.26
CA GLY A 101 -0.27 0.56 9.68
C GLY A 101 -0.40 0.29 8.18
N MET A 102 -1.61 -0.02 7.69
CA MET A 102 -1.90 -0.18 6.27
C MET A 102 -1.71 1.13 5.50
N VAL A 103 -2.24 2.24 6.04
CA VAL A 103 -2.10 3.58 5.45
C VAL A 103 -0.64 4.06 5.49
N ALA A 104 0.02 3.92 6.64
CA ALA A 104 1.41 4.35 6.81
C ALA A 104 2.39 3.56 5.94
N ALA A 105 2.08 2.30 5.61
CA ALA A 105 2.86 1.51 4.65
C ALA A 105 2.58 1.86 3.19
N GLY A 106 1.39 2.40 2.87
CA GLY A 106 1.03 2.86 1.52
C GLY A 106 0.98 1.76 0.45
N LEU A 107 0.92 0.48 0.86
CA LEU A 107 0.88 -0.65 -0.04
C LEU A 107 -0.54 -0.91 -0.55
N SER A 108 -0.67 -1.33 -1.80
CA SER A 108 -1.94 -1.68 -2.44
C SER A 108 -1.82 -3.07 -3.08
N GLY A 109 -2.94 -3.75 -3.28
CA GLY A 109 -3.01 -5.04 -3.93
C GLY A 109 -3.14 -4.96 -5.46
N PRO A 110 -3.48 -6.09 -6.09
CA PRO A 110 -3.53 -6.24 -7.55
C PRO A 110 -4.46 -5.26 -8.26
N ARG A 111 -5.54 -4.81 -7.61
CA ARG A 111 -6.55 -3.91 -8.19
C ARG A 111 -6.13 -2.45 -8.35
N ARG A 112 -4.97 -2.06 -7.82
CA ARG A 112 -4.49 -0.66 -7.82
C ARG A 112 -4.58 0.06 -9.20
N PRO A 113 -4.16 -0.52 -10.33
CA PRO A 113 -4.17 0.19 -11.62
C PRO A 113 -5.56 0.58 -12.11
N TYR A 114 -6.58 -0.13 -11.61
CA TYR A 114 -7.95 -0.10 -12.11
C TYR A 114 -8.87 0.71 -11.18
N ALA A 115 -8.65 0.63 -9.87
CA ALA A 115 -9.52 1.23 -8.87
C ALA A 115 -8.84 2.31 -8.00
N GLY A 116 -7.53 2.53 -8.20
CA GLY A 116 -6.74 3.47 -7.42
C GLY A 116 -5.99 2.83 -6.25
N SER A 117 -5.10 3.60 -5.65
CA SER A 117 -4.28 3.22 -4.50
C SER A 117 -4.94 3.59 -3.17
N VAL A 118 -4.30 3.19 -2.06
CA VAL A 118 -4.66 3.68 -0.70
C VAL A 118 -4.75 5.21 -0.69
N ARG A 119 -3.80 5.88 -1.37
CA ARG A 119 -3.73 7.34 -1.44
C ARG A 119 -4.94 7.96 -2.13
N ASP A 120 -5.47 7.29 -3.14
CA ASP A 120 -6.64 7.76 -3.89
C ASP A 120 -7.95 7.52 -3.13
N ALA A 121 -7.95 6.53 -2.23
CA ALA A 121 -9.10 6.20 -1.39
C ALA A 121 -9.20 7.04 -0.11
N VAL A 122 -8.11 7.63 0.39
CA VAL A 122 -8.13 8.49 1.58
C VAL A 122 -8.84 9.81 1.26
N LEU A 123 -9.88 10.11 2.03
CA LEU A 123 -10.67 11.34 1.97
C LEU A 123 -10.22 12.39 3.01
N GLY A 124 -9.76 11.91 4.16
CA GLY A 124 -9.31 12.74 5.27
C GLY A 124 -8.64 11.91 6.37
N VAL A 125 -7.93 12.60 7.25
CA VAL A 125 -7.22 12.01 8.38
C VAL A 125 -7.33 12.93 9.60
N LYS A 126 -7.34 12.32 10.79
CA LYS A 126 -7.06 12.98 12.05
C LYS A 126 -5.72 12.51 12.56
N ILE A 127 -4.82 13.43 12.89
CA ILE A 127 -3.45 13.10 13.31
C ILE A 127 -3.06 13.83 14.59
N ILE A 128 -2.01 13.34 15.24
CA ILE A 128 -1.22 14.13 16.19
C ILE A 128 0.13 14.45 15.56
N ASN A 129 0.48 15.73 15.51
CA ASN A 129 1.78 16.20 15.02
C ASN A 129 2.86 16.12 16.13
N GLY A 130 4.12 16.39 15.79
CA GLY A 130 5.25 16.33 16.75
C GLY A 130 5.22 17.45 17.80
N LYS A 131 4.29 18.42 17.69
CA LYS A 131 3.99 19.40 18.75
C LYS A 131 2.93 18.88 19.75
N GLY A 132 2.39 17.68 19.52
CA GLY A 132 1.33 17.10 20.34
C GLY A 132 -0.06 17.71 20.07
N GLU A 133 -0.25 18.41 18.96
CA GLU A 133 -1.52 19.01 18.54
C GLU A 133 -2.34 17.99 17.76
N ILE A 134 -3.65 17.90 18.05
CA ILE A 134 -4.58 17.10 17.24
C ILE A 134 -5.04 17.95 16.07
N LEU A 135 -4.80 17.48 14.85
CA LEU A 135 -5.09 18.18 13.61
C LEU A 135 -5.97 17.30 12.71
N GLU A 136 -6.90 17.93 12.01
CA GLU A 136 -7.78 17.27 11.05
C GLU A 136 -7.52 17.83 9.65
N TYR A 137 -7.35 16.93 8.69
CA TYR A 137 -7.04 17.26 7.29
C TYR A 137 -7.97 16.53 6.35
N GLY A 138 -8.43 17.23 5.31
CA GLY A 138 -9.43 16.70 4.39
C GLY A 138 -10.84 16.75 4.98
N GLY A 139 -11.76 16.00 4.38
CA GLY A 139 -13.15 16.00 4.76
C GLY A 139 -13.80 14.67 4.40
N ARG A 140 -15.04 14.46 4.84
CA ARG A 140 -15.80 13.23 4.52
C ARG A 140 -16.34 13.19 3.09
N VAL A 141 -16.26 14.30 2.36
CA VAL A 141 -16.83 14.48 1.01
C VAL A 141 -15.74 14.76 -0.02
N MET A 142 -15.95 14.33 -1.27
CA MET A 142 -14.97 14.45 -2.37
C MET A 142 -14.65 15.90 -2.80
N LYS A 143 -15.32 16.91 -2.25
CA LYS A 143 -15.08 18.32 -2.57
C LYS A 143 -14.15 18.96 -1.52
N ASN A 144 -12.85 18.76 -1.68
CA ASN A 144 -11.85 19.52 -0.93
C ASN A 144 -11.30 20.63 -1.85
N VAL A 145 -11.51 21.90 -1.50
CA VAL A 145 -11.00 23.05 -2.28
C VAL A 145 -10.15 23.94 -1.38
N ALA A 146 -8.95 24.26 -1.88
CA ALA A 146 -7.85 25.07 -1.31
C ALA A 146 -6.98 24.41 -0.22
N GLY A 147 -5.66 24.38 -0.46
CA GLY A 147 -4.62 23.88 0.46
C GLY A 147 -3.82 22.69 -0.07
N TYR A 148 -2.71 22.34 0.58
CA TYR A 148 -1.96 21.11 0.31
C TYR A 148 -2.69 19.91 0.92
N ASP A 149 -2.76 18.81 0.17
CA ASP A 149 -3.45 17.58 0.61
C ASP A 149 -2.59 16.77 1.59
N VAL A 150 -2.53 17.25 2.84
CA VAL A 150 -1.80 16.58 3.93
C VAL A 150 -2.33 15.18 4.20
N SER A 151 -3.63 14.95 3.98
CA SER A 151 -4.24 13.63 4.18
C SER A 151 -3.58 12.55 3.33
N ARG A 152 -3.30 12.89 2.07
CA ARG A 152 -2.59 12.01 1.13
C ARG A 152 -1.09 11.95 1.36
N LEU A 153 -0.48 12.94 2.01
CA LEU A 153 0.94 12.89 2.41
C LEU A 153 1.19 11.85 3.52
N MET A 154 0.20 11.59 4.38
CA MET A 154 0.34 10.58 5.44
C MET A 154 0.42 9.15 4.91
N VAL A 155 -0.05 8.90 3.68
CA VAL A 155 -0.04 7.58 3.05
C VAL A 155 1.37 7.25 2.61
N GLY A 156 1.94 6.16 3.14
CA GLY A 156 3.33 5.78 2.88
C GLY A 156 4.37 6.57 3.68
N ALA A 157 3.96 7.44 4.62
CA ALA A 157 4.87 8.22 5.45
C ALA A 157 5.57 7.39 6.54
N MET A 158 5.19 6.12 6.73
CA MET A 158 5.77 5.21 7.73
C MET A 158 5.78 5.76 9.16
N GLY A 159 4.82 6.63 9.49
CA GLY A 159 4.72 7.29 10.80
C GLY A 159 5.79 8.37 11.05
N THR A 160 6.51 8.84 10.03
CA THR A 160 7.57 9.86 10.21
C THR A 160 7.07 11.31 10.26
N LEU A 161 5.81 11.53 9.84
CA LEU A 161 5.19 12.85 9.73
C LEU A 161 4.08 13.11 10.77
N GLY A 162 3.75 12.11 11.58
CA GLY A 162 2.64 12.22 12.53
C GLY A 162 2.01 10.88 12.88
N VAL A 163 1.23 10.89 13.95
CA VAL A 163 0.50 9.73 14.45
C VAL A 163 -0.93 9.78 13.92
N LEU A 164 -1.32 8.80 13.09
CA LEU A 164 -2.69 8.67 12.61
C LEU A 164 -3.61 8.26 13.77
N LEU A 165 -4.66 9.04 14.05
CA LEU A 165 -5.74 8.67 14.97
C LEU A 165 -6.92 8.08 14.19
N GLU A 166 -7.41 8.79 13.18
CA GLU A 166 -8.56 8.38 12.38
C GLU A 166 -8.26 8.53 10.90
N VAL A 167 -8.83 7.66 10.08
CA VAL A 167 -8.74 7.76 8.61
C VAL A 167 -10.11 7.57 8.00
N SER A 168 -10.49 8.49 7.13
CA SER A 168 -11.69 8.44 6.32
C SER A 168 -11.37 7.91 4.93
N PHE A 169 -12.12 6.91 4.47
CA PHE A 169 -11.94 6.27 3.17
C PHE A 169 -13.19 6.36 2.31
N LYS A 170 -12.97 6.52 1.01
CA LYS A 170 -13.92 6.17 -0.03
C LYS A 170 -13.86 4.66 -0.27
N LEU A 171 -15.03 4.06 -0.37
CA LEU A 171 -15.26 2.64 -0.59
C LEU A 171 -15.74 2.37 -2.01
N GLN A 172 -15.82 1.10 -2.37
CA GLN A 172 -16.47 0.64 -3.60
C GLN A 172 -17.44 -0.51 -3.30
N PRO A 173 -18.50 -0.65 -4.10
CA PRO A 173 -19.29 -1.87 -4.12
C PRO A 173 -18.41 -3.06 -4.47
N LYS A 174 -18.69 -4.22 -3.86
CA LYS A 174 -18.11 -5.49 -4.27
C LYS A 174 -18.70 -5.90 -5.62
N PRO A 175 -17.89 -6.31 -6.62
CA PRO A 175 -18.39 -6.84 -7.87
C PRO A 175 -19.33 -8.02 -7.63
N GLN A 176 -20.38 -8.11 -8.46
CA GLN A 176 -21.37 -9.20 -8.36
C GLN A 176 -20.74 -10.55 -8.71
N TYR A 177 -19.84 -10.56 -9.68
CA TYR A 177 -19.19 -11.76 -10.17
C TYR A 177 -17.72 -11.49 -10.49
N SER A 178 -16.86 -12.49 -10.28
CA SER A 178 -15.45 -12.45 -10.65
C SER A 178 -14.99 -13.79 -11.20
N LEU A 179 -14.17 -13.75 -12.25
CA LEU A 179 -13.58 -14.91 -12.92
C LEU A 179 -12.11 -14.63 -13.19
N THR A 180 -11.25 -15.60 -12.94
CA THR A 180 -9.83 -15.49 -13.30
C THR A 180 -9.50 -16.41 -14.46
N LEU A 181 -8.79 -15.86 -15.44
CA LEU A 181 -8.33 -16.55 -16.62
C LEU A 181 -6.80 -16.50 -16.67
N SER A 182 -6.21 -17.45 -17.39
CA SER A 182 -4.78 -17.46 -17.68
C SER A 182 -4.47 -17.66 -19.17
N HIS A 183 -3.42 -17.01 -19.65
CA HIS A 183 -2.79 -17.26 -20.95
C HIS A 183 -1.33 -17.68 -20.73
N THR A 184 -0.92 -18.81 -21.30
CA THR A 184 0.52 -19.17 -21.37
C THR A 184 1.18 -18.36 -22.49
N VAL A 185 1.98 -17.36 -22.12
CA VAL A 185 2.60 -16.40 -23.02
C VAL A 185 3.91 -15.86 -22.44
N SER A 186 4.82 -15.38 -23.31
CA SER A 186 6.02 -14.65 -22.87
C SER A 186 5.67 -13.34 -22.14
N ALA A 187 6.59 -12.85 -21.31
CA ALA A 187 6.45 -11.56 -20.62
C ALA A 187 6.16 -10.41 -21.59
N GLU A 188 6.86 -10.36 -22.72
CA GLU A 188 6.66 -9.34 -23.75
C GLU A 188 5.22 -9.36 -24.31
N THR A 189 4.69 -10.56 -24.59
CA THR A 189 3.33 -10.73 -25.07
C THR A 189 2.31 -10.37 -23.99
N ALA A 190 2.60 -10.71 -22.73
CA ALA A 190 1.76 -10.36 -21.59
C ALA A 190 1.63 -8.83 -21.42
N LEU A 191 2.75 -8.11 -21.49
CA LEU A 191 2.78 -6.64 -21.41
C LEU A 191 1.97 -5.99 -22.54
N LYS A 192 2.12 -6.49 -23.77
CA LYS A 192 1.33 -6.05 -24.94
C LYS A 192 -0.18 -6.26 -24.71
N LYS A 193 -0.57 -7.41 -24.14
CA LYS A 193 -1.97 -7.71 -23.80
C LYS A 193 -2.52 -6.77 -22.73
N MET A 194 -1.81 -6.60 -21.61
CA MET A 194 -2.21 -5.70 -20.51
C MET A 194 -2.43 -4.27 -21.01
N LEU A 195 -1.49 -3.72 -21.79
CA LEU A 195 -1.62 -2.40 -22.41
C LEU A 195 -2.81 -2.30 -23.35
N GLY A 196 -3.06 -3.36 -24.14
CA GLY A 196 -4.21 -3.43 -25.05
C GLY A 196 -5.55 -3.43 -24.32
N TRP A 197 -5.67 -4.15 -23.21
CA TRP A 197 -6.89 -4.23 -22.40
C TRP A 197 -7.23 -2.90 -21.73
N ARG A 198 -6.23 -2.21 -21.20
CA ARG A 198 -6.39 -0.88 -20.60
C ARG A 198 -7.04 0.13 -21.53
N ARG A 199 -6.77 0.05 -22.84
CA ARG A 199 -7.34 0.93 -23.86
C ARG A 199 -8.77 0.56 -24.29
N LYS A 200 -9.18 -0.69 -24.07
CA LYS A 200 -10.44 -1.25 -24.57
C LYS A 200 -11.57 -1.28 -23.53
N ASN A 201 -11.38 -0.67 -22.36
CA ASN A 201 -12.34 -0.65 -21.26
C ASN A 201 -12.87 -2.05 -20.89
N THR A 202 -11.99 -3.04 -20.92
CA THR A 202 -12.30 -4.42 -20.53
C THR A 202 -12.60 -4.50 -19.03
N PRO A 203 -13.42 -5.45 -18.54
CA PRO A 203 -13.70 -5.62 -17.12
C PRO A 203 -12.53 -6.28 -16.34
N VAL A 204 -11.31 -6.18 -16.86
CA VAL A 204 -10.11 -6.65 -16.17
C VAL A 204 -9.87 -5.72 -14.99
N ASP A 205 -9.63 -6.28 -13.80
CA ASP A 205 -9.37 -5.49 -12.60
C ASP A 205 -8.14 -5.95 -11.80
N ALA A 206 -7.44 -6.98 -12.24
CA ALA A 206 -6.15 -7.41 -11.69
C ALA A 206 -5.36 -8.20 -12.73
N THR A 207 -4.05 -8.03 -12.75
CA THR A 207 -3.13 -8.72 -13.66
C THR A 207 -1.84 -9.12 -12.93
N THR A 208 -1.38 -10.35 -13.19
CA THR A 208 -0.08 -10.85 -12.75
C THR A 208 0.51 -11.73 -13.84
N TRP A 209 1.76 -11.49 -14.26
CA TRP A 209 2.51 -12.45 -15.07
C TRP A 209 3.65 -13.04 -14.25
N PHE A 210 3.82 -14.36 -14.34
CA PHE A 210 4.91 -15.08 -13.71
C PHE A 210 5.12 -16.41 -14.44
N ASP A 211 6.39 -16.79 -14.63
CA ASP A 211 6.82 -18.09 -15.19
C ASP A 211 6.04 -18.52 -16.45
N GLY A 212 6.01 -17.64 -17.45
CA GLY A 212 5.36 -17.89 -18.73
C GLY A 212 3.84 -17.86 -18.72
N ASN A 213 3.20 -17.46 -17.61
CA ASN A 213 1.75 -17.41 -17.49
C ASN A 213 1.26 -16.01 -17.08
N LEU A 214 0.34 -15.46 -17.88
CA LEU A 214 -0.41 -14.24 -17.57
C LEU A 214 -1.75 -14.61 -16.92
N TYR A 215 -1.91 -14.28 -15.66
CA TYR A 215 -3.16 -14.36 -14.91
C TYR A 215 -3.87 -13.01 -14.91
N PHE A 216 -5.18 -13.00 -15.13
CA PHE A 216 -5.98 -11.78 -15.09
C PHE A 216 -7.39 -12.05 -14.57
N ARG A 217 -7.87 -11.15 -13.73
CA ARG A 217 -9.20 -11.22 -13.12
C ARG A 217 -10.16 -10.30 -13.83
N LEU A 218 -11.32 -10.85 -14.17
CA LEU A 218 -12.47 -10.14 -14.71
C LEU A 218 -13.49 -9.95 -13.59
N SER A 219 -13.95 -8.73 -13.35
CA SER A 219 -14.89 -8.43 -12.26
C SER A 219 -15.95 -7.43 -12.68
N SER A 220 -17.21 -7.87 -12.70
CA SER A 220 -18.37 -7.05 -13.10
C SER A 220 -19.68 -7.77 -12.77
N SER A 221 -20.75 -7.53 -13.54
CA SER A 221 -21.90 -8.44 -13.60
C SER A 221 -21.55 -9.72 -14.35
N GLU A 222 -22.29 -10.80 -14.07
CA GLU A 222 -22.08 -12.11 -14.67
C GLU A 222 -22.10 -12.07 -16.21
N GLN A 223 -23.05 -11.34 -16.79
CA GLN A 223 -23.18 -11.20 -18.25
C GLN A 223 -21.96 -10.50 -18.88
N VAL A 224 -21.44 -9.45 -18.23
CA VAL A 224 -20.27 -8.71 -18.73
C VAL A 224 -19.02 -9.59 -18.66
N VAL A 225 -18.85 -10.33 -17.56
CA VAL A 225 -17.72 -11.26 -17.40
C VAL A 225 -17.80 -12.41 -18.41
N ALA A 226 -18.98 -13.02 -18.61
CA ALA A 226 -19.17 -14.08 -19.58
C ALA A 226 -18.86 -13.63 -21.02
N ASN A 227 -19.26 -12.41 -21.38
CA ASN A 227 -18.93 -11.84 -22.70
C ASN A 227 -17.43 -11.56 -22.84
N ALA A 228 -16.80 -10.98 -21.80
CA ALA A 228 -15.36 -10.74 -21.80
C ALA A 228 -14.55 -12.04 -21.86
N GLN A 229 -14.98 -13.10 -21.18
CA GLN A 229 -14.35 -14.42 -21.26
C GLN A 229 -14.35 -14.97 -22.70
N LYS A 230 -15.48 -14.85 -23.42
CA LYS A 230 -15.58 -15.29 -24.84
C LYS A 230 -14.63 -14.53 -25.76
N ILE A 231 -14.43 -13.24 -25.51
CA ILE A 231 -13.59 -12.37 -26.34
C ILE A 231 -12.10 -12.53 -26.01
N LEU A 232 -11.77 -12.53 -24.71
CA LEU A 232 -10.40 -12.56 -24.22
C LEU A 232 -9.80 -13.97 -24.23
N GLY A 233 -10.65 -15.00 -24.12
CA GLY A 233 -10.25 -16.40 -24.04
C GLY A 233 -9.35 -16.70 -22.83
N GLY A 234 -8.79 -17.90 -22.80
CA GLY A 234 -7.88 -18.36 -21.75
C GLY A 234 -8.45 -19.46 -20.87
N GLU A 235 -7.57 -20.07 -20.10
CA GLU A 235 -7.92 -21.17 -19.20
C GLU A 235 -8.47 -20.63 -17.89
N VAL A 236 -9.60 -21.18 -17.44
CA VAL A 236 -10.22 -20.79 -16.17
C VAL A 236 -9.38 -21.31 -15.00
N ILE A 237 -9.04 -20.40 -14.09
CA ILE A 237 -8.31 -20.75 -12.87
C ILE A 237 -9.31 -21.05 -11.75
N ASN A 238 -9.30 -22.29 -11.29
CA ASN A 238 -10.07 -22.72 -10.13
C ASN A 238 -9.46 -22.16 -8.83
N HIS A 239 -10.28 -21.89 -7.81
CA HIS A 239 -9.85 -21.34 -6.51
C HIS A 239 -9.00 -20.07 -6.61
N ALA A 240 -9.28 -19.22 -7.60
CA ALA A 240 -8.49 -18.01 -7.87
C ALA A 240 -8.44 -17.00 -6.72
N ASP A 241 -9.41 -17.02 -5.79
CA ASP A 241 -9.39 -16.17 -4.60
C ASP A 241 -8.15 -16.44 -3.73
N ASN A 242 -7.71 -17.70 -3.62
CA ASN A 242 -6.48 -18.05 -2.91
C ASN A 242 -5.26 -17.49 -3.63
N PHE A 243 -5.18 -17.66 -4.96
CA PHE A 243 -4.09 -17.11 -5.77
C PHE A 243 -3.98 -15.58 -5.60
N TRP A 244 -5.08 -14.84 -5.75
CA TRP A 244 -5.05 -13.38 -5.59
C TRP A 244 -4.76 -12.96 -4.14
N SER A 245 -5.19 -13.72 -3.15
CA SER A 245 -4.82 -13.50 -1.75
C SER A 245 -3.32 -13.69 -1.52
N GLU A 246 -2.72 -14.71 -2.12
CA GLU A 246 -1.29 -14.98 -2.06
C GLU A 246 -0.47 -13.91 -2.78
N ILE A 247 -0.90 -13.45 -3.95
CA ILE A 247 -0.26 -12.33 -4.65
C ILE A 247 -0.37 -11.05 -3.81
N LYS A 248 -1.59 -10.69 -3.37
CA LYS A 248 -1.84 -9.52 -2.52
C LYS A 248 -0.94 -9.53 -1.28
N ASN A 249 -0.91 -10.62 -0.54
CA ASN A 249 -0.13 -10.73 0.70
C ASN A 249 1.33 -11.18 0.49
N GLN A 250 1.75 -11.35 -0.76
CA GLN A 250 3.09 -11.82 -1.15
C GLN A 250 3.50 -13.12 -0.46
N GLN A 251 2.58 -14.07 -0.45
CA GLN A 251 2.75 -15.44 0.03
C GLN A 251 2.96 -16.42 -1.13
N HIS A 252 2.73 -15.98 -2.37
CA HIS A 252 3.04 -16.76 -3.57
C HIS A 252 4.52 -17.19 -3.58
N HIS A 253 4.80 -18.36 -4.14
CA HIS A 253 6.11 -19.01 -4.03
C HIS A 253 7.28 -18.15 -4.53
N PHE A 254 7.03 -17.27 -5.52
CA PHE A 254 7.97 -16.24 -5.96
C PHE A 254 8.52 -15.37 -4.80
N PHE A 255 7.68 -15.00 -3.84
CA PHE A 255 8.06 -14.14 -2.72
C PHE A 255 8.63 -14.89 -1.52
N THR A 256 8.40 -16.20 -1.40
CA THR A 256 8.75 -16.97 -0.20
C THR A 256 10.05 -17.75 -0.36
N GLN A 257 10.45 -18.07 -1.59
CA GLN A 257 11.69 -18.81 -1.87
C GLN A 257 12.93 -17.92 -1.96
N GLU A 258 12.74 -16.60 -2.10
CA GLU A 258 13.78 -15.69 -2.57
C GLU A 258 14.28 -14.77 -1.45
N LYS A 259 15.60 -14.57 -1.41
CA LYS A 259 16.31 -13.92 -0.29
C LYS A 259 16.24 -12.40 -0.34
N ASN A 260 16.33 -11.85 -1.55
CA ASN A 260 16.30 -10.43 -1.82
C ASN A 260 15.25 -10.17 -2.90
N ILE A 261 14.25 -9.36 -2.55
CA ILE A 261 13.12 -9.06 -3.41
C ILE A 261 13.12 -7.56 -3.65
N TRP A 262 13.32 -7.20 -4.90
CA TRP A 262 13.28 -5.84 -5.38
C TRP A 262 11.93 -5.51 -5.98
N ARG A 263 11.41 -4.35 -5.61
CA ARG A 263 10.17 -3.79 -6.14
C ARG A 263 10.50 -2.60 -7.03
N LEU A 264 10.27 -2.74 -8.32
CA LEU A 264 10.51 -1.71 -9.32
C LEU A 264 9.18 -1.10 -9.76
N SER A 265 9.14 0.22 -9.78
CA SER A 265 8.05 1.00 -10.39
C SER A 265 8.56 1.53 -11.73
N LEU A 266 8.03 0.99 -12.82
CA LEU A 266 8.47 1.28 -14.20
C LEU A 266 7.30 1.81 -15.04
N PRO A 267 7.58 2.51 -16.16
CA PRO A 267 6.55 2.90 -17.11
C PRO A 267 5.79 1.69 -17.67
N ALA A 268 4.46 1.79 -17.79
CA ALA A 268 3.62 0.70 -18.32
C ALA A 268 3.99 0.31 -19.77
N THR A 269 4.51 1.26 -20.55
CA THR A 269 4.88 1.08 -21.96
C THR A 269 6.24 0.42 -22.14
N LEU A 270 6.99 0.17 -21.06
CA LEU A 270 8.29 -0.44 -21.14
C LEU A 270 8.15 -1.91 -21.59
N ALA A 271 8.94 -2.28 -22.59
CA ALA A 271 9.03 -3.66 -23.05
C ALA A 271 9.62 -4.58 -21.98
N SER A 272 9.49 -5.89 -22.17
CA SER A 272 10.20 -6.86 -21.34
C SER A 272 11.70 -6.60 -21.46
N THR A 273 12.39 -6.58 -20.33
CA THR A 273 13.83 -6.41 -20.28
C THR A 273 14.42 -7.77 -19.99
N ASP A 274 15.12 -8.36 -20.97
CA ASP A 274 15.75 -9.69 -20.90
C ASP A 274 16.86 -9.77 -19.83
N LYS A 275 16.50 -9.57 -18.58
CA LYS A 275 17.38 -9.83 -17.43
C LYS A 275 16.98 -11.18 -16.89
N THR A 276 17.97 -12.07 -16.81
CA THR A 276 17.96 -13.46 -16.34
C THR A 276 17.42 -13.70 -14.92
N ALA A 277 16.84 -12.68 -14.28
CA ALA A 277 16.23 -12.77 -12.96
C ALA A 277 14.84 -13.42 -13.06
N LYS A 278 14.45 -14.15 -12.01
CA LYS A 278 13.05 -14.52 -11.85
C LYS A 278 12.26 -13.23 -11.67
N GLU A 279 11.34 -12.96 -12.58
CA GLU A 279 10.51 -11.76 -12.61
C GLU A 279 9.04 -12.11 -12.37
N LEU A 280 8.37 -11.29 -11.58
CA LEU A 280 6.91 -11.27 -11.48
C LEU A 280 6.40 -9.88 -11.83
N ILE A 281 5.45 -9.80 -12.74
CA ILE A 281 4.91 -8.55 -13.28
C ILE A 281 3.51 -8.33 -12.74
N GLU A 282 3.26 -7.15 -12.18
CA GLU A 282 1.92 -6.73 -11.76
C GLU A 282 1.56 -5.37 -12.32
N TRP A 283 0.34 -4.96 -12.04
CA TRP A 283 -0.14 -3.60 -12.22
C TRP A 283 -0.09 -3.12 -13.67
N ASP A 284 -0.48 -3.99 -14.59
CA ASP A 284 -0.43 -3.77 -16.03
C ASP A 284 0.96 -3.41 -16.54
N GLY A 285 1.97 -4.03 -15.96
CA GLY A 285 3.33 -3.75 -16.35
C GLY A 285 3.89 -2.48 -15.71
N GLN A 286 3.34 -1.96 -14.62
CA GLN A 286 3.97 -0.85 -13.88
C GLN A 286 4.77 -1.30 -12.66
N GLN A 287 4.45 -2.48 -12.11
CA GLN A 287 5.20 -3.06 -11.00
C GLN A 287 5.97 -4.27 -11.51
N ARG A 288 7.29 -4.29 -11.34
CA ARG A 288 8.13 -5.47 -11.53
C ARG A 288 8.71 -5.89 -10.20
N TRP A 289 8.65 -7.17 -9.94
CA TRP A 289 9.37 -7.78 -8.86
C TRP A 289 10.52 -8.59 -9.41
N LEU A 290 11.70 -8.37 -8.85
CA LEU A 290 12.90 -9.11 -9.21
C LEU A 290 13.42 -9.80 -7.97
N ALA A 291 13.56 -11.12 -8.07
CA ALA A 291 14.25 -11.93 -7.08
C ALA A 291 15.69 -12.10 -7.54
N ASP A 292 16.59 -11.29 -6.99
CA ASP A 292 17.99 -11.25 -7.39
C ASP A 292 18.87 -10.66 -6.29
N ASP A 293 20.14 -11.06 -6.27
CA ASP A 293 21.20 -10.56 -5.40
C ASP A 293 22.01 -9.42 -6.04
N ILE A 294 21.53 -8.86 -7.17
CA ILE A 294 22.12 -7.68 -7.82
C ILE A 294 22.37 -6.56 -6.77
N PRO A 295 23.57 -5.95 -6.77
CA PRO A 295 23.88 -4.84 -5.89
C PRO A 295 22.87 -3.69 -6.00
N ALA A 296 22.55 -3.08 -4.87
CA ALA A 296 21.58 -1.99 -4.79
C ALA A 296 21.88 -0.82 -5.74
N SER A 297 23.17 -0.49 -5.95
CA SER A 297 23.60 0.55 -6.89
C SER A 297 23.23 0.22 -8.33
N GLU A 298 23.45 -1.02 -8.76
CA GLU A 298 23.22 -1.45 -10.15
C GLU A 298 21.73 -1.51 -10.48
N ILE A 299 20.91 -2.07 -9.59
CA ILE A 299 19.47 -2.17 -9.85
C ILE A 299 18.76 -0.80 -9.79
N ARG A 300 19.28 0.13 -8.99
CA ARG A 300 18.77 1.50 -8.93
C ARG A 300 19.15 2.28 -10.17
N GLN A 301 20.42 2.22 -10.59
CA GLN A 301 20.87 2.82 -11.85
C GLN A 301 20.02 2.29 -13.01
N TYR A 302 19.82 0.97 -13.05
CA TYR A 302 18.97 0.35 -14.04
C TYR A 302 17.52 0.87 -14.03
N ALA A 303 16.92 1.04 -12.86
CA ALA A 303 15.58 1.62 -12.77
C ALA A 303 15.56 3.09 -13.21
N GLU A 304 16.57 3.88 -12.84
CA GLU A 304 16.71 5.30 -13.25
C GLU A 304 16.85 5.45 -14.77
N ASP A 305 17.67 4.61 -15.42
CA ASP A 305 17.85 4.58 -16.87
C ASP A 305 16.51 4.33 -17.60
N LEU A 306 15.58 3.66 -16.93
CA LEU A 306 14.24 3.35 -17.40
C LEU A 306 13.17 4.33 -16.90
N SER A 307 13.57 5.48 -16.33
CA SER A 307 12.68 6.48 -15.73
C SER A 307 11.77 5.90 -14.62
N GLY A 308 12.30 4.96 -13.85
CA GLY A 308 11.63 4.26 -12.78
C GLY A 308 12.35 4.38 -11.44
N HIS A 309 11.87 3.63 -10.45
CA HIS A 309 12.45 3.58 -9.11
C HIS A 309 12.53 2.12 -8.64
N ALA A 310 13.57 1.80 -7.86
CA ALA A 310 13.77 0.48 -7.25
C ALA A 310 13.84 0.58 -5.72
N THR A 311 12.98 -0.18 -5.04
CA THR A 311 12.98 -0.33 -3.58
C THR A 311 13.34 -1.78 -3.24
N LEU A 312 14.30 -1.97 -2.33
CA LEU A 312 14.56 -3.27 -1.73
C LEU A 312 13.44 -3.54 -0.74
N PHE A 313 12.53 -4.43 -1.15
CA PHE A 313 11.28 -4.64 -0.43
C PHE A 313 11.44 -5.66 0.71
N ARG A 314 12.25 -6.70 0.47
CA ARG A 314 12.63 -7.71 1.48
C ARG A 314 14.07 -8.13 1.23
N ALA A 315 14.83 -8.34 2.30
CA ALA A 315 16.21 -8.79 2.25
C ALA A 315 16.58 -9.64 3.48
N GLU A 316 17.39 -10.69 3.28
CA GLU A 316 17.95 -11.50 4.37
C GLU A 316 18.87 -10.67 5.28
N ARG A 317 19.67 -9.77 4.70
CA ARG A 317 20.53 -8.85 5.45
C ARG A 317 19.83 -7.52 5.56
N SER A 318 19.90 -6.92 6.76
CA SER A 318 19.47 -5.54 6.94
C SER A 318 20.39 -4.62 6.14
N GLN A 319 20.03 -4.36 4.89
CA GLN A 319 20.61 -3.23 4.18
C GLN A 319 20.04 -1.96 4.78
N ASN A 320 20.92 -1.00 5.06
CA ASN A 320 20.54 0.22 5.74
C ASN A 320 19.62 1.10 4.88
N GLU A 321 19.58 0.93 3.56
CA GLU A 321 18.89 1.83 2.65
C GLU A 321 17.97 1.04 1.74
N PRO A 322 16.71 0.80 2.13
CA PRO A 322 15.78 0.02 1.30
C PRO A 322 15.17 0.85 0.18
N PHE A 323 14.91 2.14 0.40
CA PHE A 323 14.25 3.00 -0.59
C PHE A 323 15.21 3.48 -1.67
N HIS A 324 14.63 3.82 -2.82
CA HIS A 324 15.35 4.51 -3.87
C HIS A 324 15.82 5.89 -3.37
N PRO A 325 17.09 6.29 -3.57
CA PRO A 325 17.58 7.59 -3.13
C PRO A 325 16.73 8.74 -3.66
N LEU A 326 16.55 9.77 -2.82
CA LEU A 326 15.87 11.00 -3.24
C LEU A 326 16.88 11.94 -3.90
N PRO A 327 16.54 12.55 -5.06
CA PRO A 327 17.29 13.68 -5.58
C PRO A 327 17.38 14.79 -4.53
N GLY A 328 18.50 15.54 -4.50
CA GLY A 328 18.79 16.47 -3.40
C GLY A 328 17.71 17.54 -3.13
N MET A 329 17.00 18.00 -4.18
CA MET A 329 15.88 18.94 -4.00
C MET A 329 14.66 18.27 -3.34
N LEU A 330 14.36 17.02 -3.72
CA LEU A 330 13.25 16.27 -3.14
C LEU A 330 13.54 15.88 -1.69
N LEU A 331 14.80 15.54 -1.37
CA LEU A 331 15.22 15.32 0.02
C LEU A 331 15.00 16.56 0.89
N LYS A 332 15.39 17.75 0.40
CA LYS A 332 15.15 19.02 1.13
C LYS A 332 13.66 19.26 1.38
N LEU A 333 12.80 18.95 0.41
CA LEU A 333 11.35 19.06 0.60
C LEU A 333 10.84 18.11 1.68
N HIS A 334 11.32 16.86 1.69
CA HIS A 334 10.99 15.90 2.76
C HIS A 334 11.45 16.40 4.14
N GLN A 335 12.65 16.99 4.24
CA GLN A 335 13.16 17.56 5.49
C GLN A 335 12.31 18.76 5.96
N GLN A 336 11.89 19.63 5.05
CA GLN A 336 11.00 20.75 5.37
C GLN A 336 9.63 20.29 5.85
N LEU A 337 9.05 19.28 5.20
CA LEU A 337 7.79 18.67 5.62
C LEU A 337 7.92 18.04 7.01
N LYS A 338 9.01 17.30 7.26
CA LYS A 338 9.30 16.76 8.58
C LYS A 338 9.46 17.87 9.61
N ALA A 339 10.24 18.91 9.34
CA ALA A 339 10.41 20.03 10.29
C ALA A 339 9.10 20.77 10.57
N ALA A 340 8.17 20.82 9.62
CA ALA A 340 6.86 21.44 9.81
C ALA A 340 5.92 20.59 10.69
N LEU A 341 5.91 19.27 10.49
CA LEU A 341 4.99 18.35 11.17
C LEU A 341 5.57 17.71 12.43
N ASP A 342 6.88 17.50 12.50
CA ASP A 342 7.64 16.91 13.60
C ASP A 342 8.96 17.67 13.83
N PRO A 343 8.92 18.89 14.39
CA PRO A 343 10.09 19.77 14.49
C PRO A 343 11.26 19.19 15.30
N GLU A 344 10.98 18.41 16.35
CA GLU A 344 11.99 17.78 17.20
C GLU A 344 12.38 16.37 16.68
N SER A 345 11.84 15.94 15.53
CA SER A 345 12.14 14.65 14.89
C SER A 345 11.93 13.43 15.80
N ILE A 346 10.89 13.47 16.64
CA ILE A 346 10.62 12.39 17.60
C ILE A 346 9.89 11.21 16.97
N PHE A 347 9.29 11.33 15.79
CA PHE A 347 8.48 10.26 15.19
C PHE A 347 9.29 9.41 14.20
N ASN A 348 9.49 8.12 14.55
CA ASN A 348 10.17 7.13 13.71
C ASN A 348 11.42 7.67 12.97
N PRO A 349 12.33 8.42 13.63
CA PRO A 349 13.49 9.00 12.96
C PRO A 349 14.32 7.93 12.26
N GLY A 350 14.78 8.23 11.06
CA GLY A 350 15.59 7.34 10.25
C GLY A 350 14.82 6.19 9.60
N ARG A 351 13.48 6.09 9.74
CA ARG A 351 12.70 4.93 9.24
C ARG A 351 12.64 4.87 7.72
N MET A 352 12.47 6.01 7.06
CA MET A 352 12.47 6.08 5.59
C MET A 352 13.90 6.31 5.07
N TYR A 353 14.44 7.49 5.33
CA TYR A 353 15.80 7.87 4.97
C TYR A 353 16.55 8.23 6.25
N LYS A 354 17.88 8.06 6.26
CA LYS A 354 18.71 8.33 7.45
C LYS A 354 18.64 9.80 7.88
N GLU A 355 18.40 10.67 6.91
CA GLU A 355 18.37 12.12 7.00
C GLU A 355 17.00 12.68 7.45
N LEU A 356 16.00 11.80 7.64
CA LEU A 356 14.64 12.11 8.11
C LEU A 356 14.35 11.47 9.48
#